data_AF-A0A529P5B8-F1
#
_entry.id   AF-A0A529P5B8-F1
#
_cell.length_a   1.000
_cell.length_b   1.000
_cell.length_c   1.000
_cell.angle_alpha   90.00
_cell.angle_beta   90.00
_cell.angle_gamma   90.00
#
_symmetry.space_group_name_H-M   'P 1'
#
loop_
_entity.id
_entity.type
_entity.pdbx_description
1 polymer ?
#
loop_
_entity_poly.entity_id
_entity_poly.type
_entity_poly.pdbx_seq_one_letter_code
_entity_poly.pdbx_strand_id
1 'polypeptide(L)' 'RLLTARGADGLSVTRIAMEVGITHLGRFAANYRLFFGESPYETLQRAGRS' A
#
# COMPACT_ATOMS: atom_id res chain seq x y z
N ARG A 1 11.73 6.64 9.11
CA ARG A 1 10.43 5.99 9.36
C ARG A 1 9.41 6.64 8.44
N LEU A 2 9.22 6.13 7.22
CA LEU A 2 8.51 6.79 6.12
C LEU A 2 7.12 6.17 5.84
N LEU A 3 6.36 5.75 6.85
CA LEU A 3 5.06 5.10 6.65
C LEU A 3 3.95 5.68 7.53
N THR A 4 3.88 7.01 7.64
CA THR A 4 2.71 7.70 8.19
C THR A 4 2.08 8.53 7.08
N ALA A 5 1.49 7.82 6.12
CA ALA A 5 0.74 8.41 5.04
C ALA A 5 -0.74 8.26 5.41
N ARG A 6 -1.19 9.19 6.26
CA ARG A 6 -2.56 9.31 6.76
C ARG A 6 -3.48 9.47 5.56
N GLY A 7 -4.51 8.64 5.44
CA GLY A 7 -5.45 8.72 4.33
C GLY A 7 -6.19 10.06 4.37
N ALA A 8 -5.94 10.92 3.39
CA ALA A 8 -6.83 12.02 3.00
C ALA A 8 -6.49 12.61 1.62
N ASP A 9 -5.28 12.39 1.09
CA ASP A 9 -4.85 13.04 -0.16
C ASP A 9 -4.07 12.06 -1.06
N GLY A 10 -4.80 11.21 -1.81
CA GLY A 10 -4.29 10.60 -3.04
C GLY A 10 -3.18 9.56 -2.92
N LEU A 11 -2.98 8.93 -1.75
CA LEU A 11 -2.06 7.80 -1.60
C LEU A 11 -2.63 6.55 -2.27
N SER A 12 -2.34 6.40 -3.55
CA SER A 12 -2.63 5.18 -4.30
C SER A 12 -1.52 4.16 -4.07
N VAL A 13 -1.88 2.90 -3.77
CA VAL A 13 -0.95 1.76 -3.74
C VAL A 13 -0.08 1.75 -5.01
N THR A 14 -0.69 2.08 -6.15
CA THR A 14 -0.02 2.18 -7.44
C THR A 14 1.04 3.27 -7.46
N ARG A 15 0.75 4.46 -6.93
CA ARG A 15 1.72 5.57 -6.88
C ARG A 15 2.93 5.21 -6.02
N ILE A 16 2.68 4.68 -4.83
CA ILE A 16 3.74 4.26 -3.90
C ILE A 16 4.61 3.17 -4.55
N ALA A 17 3.97 2.16 -5.15
CA ALA A 17 4.67 1.10 -5.86
C ALA A 17 5.53 1.64 -7.01
N MET A 18 5.03 2.59 -7.80
CA MET A 18 5.81 3.23 -8.87
C MET A 18 6.99 4.05 -8.32
N GLU A 19 6.82 4.79 -7.22
CA GLU A 19 7.88 5.57 -6.58
C GLU A 19 9.03 4.70 -6.06
N VAL A 20 8.73 3.47 -5.61
CA VAL A 20 9.75 2.51 -5.17
C VAL A 20 10.27 1.59 -6.29
N GLY A 21 9.83 1.79 -7.54
CA GLY A 21 10.27 1.01 -8.70
C GLY A 21 9.61 -0.36 -8.87
N ILE A 22 8.48 -0.61 -8.21
CA ILE A 22 7.69 -1.82 -8.41
C ILE A 22 6.88 -1.71 -9.69
N THR A 23 7.22 -2.57 -10.64
CA THR A 23 6.55 -2.68 -11.95
C THR A 23 5.40 -3.69 -11.96
N HIS A 24 5.41 -4.66 -11.02
CA HIS A 24 4.40 -5.72 -10.95
C HIS A 24 3.48 -5.55 -9.72
N LEU A 25 2.49 -4.67 -9.85
CA LEU A 25 1.53 -4.34 -8.79
C LEU A 25 0.80 -5.58 -8.23
N GLY A 26 0.40 -6.51 -9.11
CA GLY A 26 -0.26 -7.76 -8.70
C GLY A 26 0.65 -8.66 -7.86
N ARG A 27 1.94 -8.78 -8.23
CA ARG A 27 2.92 -9.59 -7.48
C ARG A 27 3.25 -8.94 -6.14
N PHE A 28 3.35 -7.61 -6.12
CA PHE A 28 3.51 -6.85 -4.88
C PHE A 28 2.32 -7.07 -3.93
N ALA A 29 1.08 -6.93 -4.41
CA ALA A 29 -0.10 -7.15 -3.59
C ALA A 29 -0.20 -8.58 -3.07
N ALA A 30 0.14 -9.58 -3.90
CA ALA A 30 0.17 -10.98 -3.50
C ALA A 30 1.21 -11.24 -2.40
N ASN A 31 2.44 -10.75 -2.58
CA ASN A 31 3.51 -10.89 -1.57
C ASN A 31 3.13 -10.15 -0.29
N TYR A 32 2.61 -8.93 -0.39
CA TYR A 32 2.20 -8.15 0.77
C TYR A 32 1.13 -8.90 1.58
N ARG A 33 0.13 -9.49 0.92
CA ARG A 33 -0.87 -10.32 1.60
C ARG A 33 -0.29 -11.59 2.23
N LEU A 34 0.72 -12.20 1.61
CA LEU A 34 1.41 -13.36 2.21
C LEU A 34 2.17 -12.98 3.49
N PHE A 35 2.79 -11.80 3.53
CA PHE A 35 3.57 -11.35 4.69
C PHE A 35 2.72 -10.75 5.81
N PHE A 36 1.69 -9.97 5.47
CA PHE A 36 0.92 -9.18 6.44
C PHE A 36 -0.49 -9.73 6.68
N GLY A 37 -0.95 -10.71 5.91
CA GLY A 37 -2.30 -11.29 6.03
C GLY A 37 -3.42 -10.40 5.48
N GLU A 38 -3.10 -9.19 5.02
CA GLU A 38 -4.03 -8.23 4.42
C GLU A 38 -3.43 -7.64 3.15
N SER A 39 -4.25 -7.16 2.22
CA SER A 39 -3.76 -6.47 1.02
C SER A 39 -3.31 -5.03 1.34
N PRO A 40 -2.39 -4.45 0.55
CA PRO A 40 -1.94 -3.07 0.78
C PRO A 40 -3.09 -2.05 0.67
N TYR A 41 -4.15 -2.37 -0.09
CA TYR A 41 -5.36 -1.56 -0.15
C TYR A 41 -6.17 -1.61 1.17
N GLU A 42 -6.29 -2.78 1.79
CA GLU A 42 -6.92 -2.93 3.10
C GLU A 42 -6.15 -2.17 4.18
N THR A 43 -4.82 -2.24 4.15
CA THR A 43 -3.96 -1.45 5.06
C THR A 43 -4.18 0.05 4.88
N LEU A 44 -4.21 0.53 3.63
CA LEU A 44 -4.45 1.96 3.35
C LEU A 44 -5.85 2.41 3.78
N GLN A 45 -6.89 1.61 3.51
CA GLN A 45 -8.25 1.92 3.98
C GLN A 45 -8.33 1.96 5.50
N ARG A 46 -7.66 1.05 6.21
CA ARG A 46 -7.60 1.07 7.68
C ARG A 46 -6.87 2.31 8.18
N ALA A 47 -5.74 2.66 7.57
CA ALA A 47 -4.95 3.84 7.93
C ALA A 47 -5.68 5.17 7.66
N GLY A 48 -6.58 5.21 6.68
CA GLY A 48 -7.44 6.38 6.40
C GLY A 48 -8.66 6.52 7.33
N ARG A 49 -8.92 5.53 8.19
CA ARG A 49 -10.04 5.54 9.15
C ARG A 49 -9.62 5.84 10.59
N SER A 50 -8.35 6.19 10.82
CA SER A 50 -7.77 6.54 12.15
C SER A 50 -7.28 7.99 12.23
#